data_AF-A0A0C3PJ67-F1
#
_entry.id   AF-A0A0C3PJ67-F1
#
_cell.length_a   1.000
_cell.length_b   1.000
_cell.length_c   1.000
_cell.angle_alpha   90.00
_cell.angle_beta   90.00
_cell.angle_gamma   90.00
#
_symmetry.space_group_name_H-M   'P 1'
#
loop_
_entity.id
_entity.type
_entity.pdbx_description
1 polymer ?
#
loop_
_entity_poly.entity_id
_entity_poly.type
_entity_poly.pdbx_seq_one_letter_code
_entity_poly.pdbx_strand_id
1 'polypeptide(L)'
;MSDLLPSLVIKVEAECSSHSSSENSPTISCSEPSAPQYWIGQEVLLNLMIPDRPMDLQFSVFDHQPISEEQLPDLKDYLMRLREYQIVYSATPGAGDHNPLYPPATFDFNGRTFHLHDNWSLHRSVDFVNLPAPFPDEGSAYPRMRVFHEKILDLEAGQQSELCQLKLDSSSDSSWRSFLTACDQLTAPLSQARSKEI
;
A
#
# COMPACT_ATOMS: atom_id res chain seq x y z
N MET A 1 -5.13 2.99 -30.19
CA MET A 1 -4.27 2.90 -29.00
C MET A 1 -4.32 4.27 -28.36
N SER A 2 -4.98 4.38 -27.22
CA SER A 2 -4.95 5.63 -26.44
C SER A 2 -3.57 5.66 -25.78
N ASP A 3 -2.76 6.67 -26.11
CA ASP A 3 -1.47 6.85 -25.45
C ASP A 3 -1.75 7.07 -23.96
N LEU A 4 -1.34 6.11 -23.12
CA LEU A 4 -1.34 6.24 -21.67
C LEU A 4 -0.29 7.28 -21.31
N LEU A 5 -0.67 8.56 -21.34
CA LEU A 5 0.20 9.63 -20.88
C LEU A 5 0.35 9.49 -19.36
N PRO A 6 1.58 9.43 -18.83
CA PRO A 6 1.79 9.35 -17.40
C PRO A 6 1.27 10.61 -16.73
N SER A 7 0.40 10.45 -15.74
CA SER A 7 -0.13 11.54 -14.94
C SER A 7 0.89 11.94 -13.87
N LEU A 8 1.10 13.25 -13.69
CA LEU A 8 1.89 13.76 -12.58
C LEU A 8 1.05 13.70 -11.30
N VAL A 9 1.51 12.97 -10.30
CA VAL A 9 0.82 12.71 -9.04
C VAL A 9 1.66 13.17 -7.86
N ILE A 10 1.01 13.71 -6.83
CA ILE A 10 1.60 13.91 -5.51
C ILE A 10 0.98 12.86 -4.58
N LYS A 11 1.84 12.04 -3.98
CA LYS A 11 1.44 10.99 -3.03
C LYS A 11 1.83 11.41 -1.63
N VAL A 12 0.91 11.23 -0.68
CA VAL A 12 1.13 11.50 0.73
C VAL A 12 0.79 10.26 1.53
N GLU A 13 1.78 9.73 2.26
CA GLU A 13 1.61 8.52 3.07
C GLU A 13 1.88 8.84 4.54
N ALA A 14 0.97 8.45 5.42
CA ALA A 14 1.16 8.52 6.86
C ALA A 14 0.95 7.12 7.44
N GLU A 15 2.01 6.49 7.92
CA GLU A 15 1.93 5.14 8.48
C GLU A 15 1.76 5.19 9.99
N CYS A 16 0.79 4.45 10.51
CA CYS A 16 0.71 4.09 11.93
C CYS A 16 1.36 2.72 12.10
N SER A 17 2.50 2.67 12.80
CA SER A 17 3.12 1.38 13.12
C SER A 17 2.32 0.70 14.22
N SER A 18 1.69 -0.42 13.89
CA SER A 18 1.15 -1.35 14.89
C SER A 18 2.17 -2.45 15.14
N HIS A 19 2.87 -2.39 16.27
CA HIS A 19 3.63 -3.54 16.76
C HIS A 19 2.64 -4.59 17.28
N SER A 20 2.49 -5.70 16.55
CA SER A 20 1.75 -6.85 17.06
C SER A 20 2.60 -7.56 18.13
N SER A 21 2.52 -7.12 19.38
CA SER A 21 2.93 -7.94 20.52
C SER A 21 1.91 -9.06 20.69
N SER A 22 2.39 -10.30 20.60
CA SER A 22 1.59 -11.51 20.78
C SER A 22 0.94 -11.57 22.16
N GLU A 23 -0.27 -12.16 22.16
CA GLU A 23 -1.08 -12.62 23.30
C GLU A 23 -2.11 -11.64 23.93
N ASN A 24 -3.37 -11.93 23.58
CA ASN A 24 -4.62 -11.71 24.33
C ASN A 24 -5.12 -10.27 24.55
N SER A 25 -5.70 -9.69 23.50
CA SER A 25 -6.95 -8.86 23.43
C SER A 25 -6.81 -7.82 22.30
N PRO A 26 -7.87 -7.53 21.49
CA PRO A 26 -7.76 -6.59 20.38
C PRO A 26 -7.94 -5.16 20.90
N THR A 27 -6.97 -4.67 21.65
CA THR A 27 -6.81 -3.24 21.87
C THR A 27 -5.72 -2.78 20.92
N ILE A 28 -6.11 -2.32 19.73
CA ILE A 28 -5.19 -1.75 18.74
C ILE A 28 -4.73 -0.40 19.31
N SER A 29 -3.68 -0.40 20.12
CA SER A 29 -2.98 0.83 20.48
C SER A 29 -2.05 1.18 19.33
N CYS A 30 -2.45 2.12 18.47
CA CYS A 30 -1.52 2.73 17.52
C CYS A 30 -0.43 3.44 18.33
N SER A 31 0.78 2.90 18.32
CA SER A 31 1.98 3.66 18.71
C SER A 31 2.18 4.85 17.76
N GLU A 32 2.92 5.86 18.23
CA GLU A 32 3.06 7.18 17.61
C GLU A 32 3.08 7.14 16.07
N PRO A 33 2.23 7.95 15.39
CA PRO A 33 2.21 7.98 13.94
C PRO A 33 3.56 8.43 13.39
N SER A 34 4.08 7.71 12.40
CA SER A 34 5.31 8.09 11.72
C SER A 34 5.15 9.45 11.02
N ALA A 35 6.25 10.16 10.80
CA ALA A 35 6.22 11.40 10.02
C ALA A 35 5.68 11.13 8.61
N PRO A 36 4.80 11.99 8.08
CA PRO A 36 4.21 11.76 6.77
C PRO A 36 5.30 11.89 5.70
N GLN A 37 5.21 11.04 4.68
CA GLN A 37 6.11 11.06 3.54
C GLN A 37 5.37 11.66 2.35
N TYR A 38 6.02 12.58 1.67
CA TYR A 38 5.46 13.30 0.53
C TYR A 38 6.32 13.03 -0.69
N TRP A 39 5.71 12.52 -1.76
CA TRP A 39 6.39 12.22 -3.01
C TRP A 39 5.69 12.90 -4.18
N ILE A 40 6.43 13.28 -5.21
CA ILE A 40 5.89 13.72 -6.50
C ILE A 40 6.47 12.86 -7.62
N GLY A 41 5.68 12.55 -8.63
CA GLY A 41 6.22 11.87 -9.79
C GLY A 41 5.15 11.32 -10.72
N GLN A 42 5.51 10.26 -11.43
CA GLN A 42 4.64 9.62 -12.43
C GLN A 42 4.27 8.22 -12.00
N GLU A 43 3.03 7.86 -12.31
CA GLU A 43 2.52 6.52 -12.14
C GLU A 43 2.04 5.97 -13.48
N VAL A 44 2.41 4.72 -13.75
CA VAL A 44 1.90 3.95 -14.89
C VAL A 44 1.28 2.67 -14.37
N LEU A 45 0.01 2.49 -14.70
CA LEU A 45 -0.78 1.31 -14.36
C LEU A 45 -1.04 0.48 -15.62
N LEU A 46 -0.75 -0.82 -15.54
CA LEU A 46 -0.98 -1.78 -16.61
C LEU A 46 -1.75 -2.98 -16.06
N ASN A 47 -3.01 -3.11 -16.46
CA ASN A 47 -3.81 -4.30 -16.18
C ASN A 47 -3.52 -5.39 -17.22
N LEU A 48 -3.07 -6.54 -16.75
CA LEU A 48 -2.79 -7.72 -17.55
C LEU A 48 -3.79 -8.82 -17.21
N MET A 49 -4.58 -9.18 -18.21
CA MET A 49 -5.40 -10.39 -18.15
C MET A 49 -4.52 -11.59 -18.48
N ILE A 50 -4.47 -12.57 -17.59
CA ILE A 50 -3.66 -13.77 -17.80
C ILE A 50 -4.59 -14.94 -18.13
N PRO A 51 -4.52 -15.50 -19.35
CA PRO A 51 -5.30 -16.68 -19.72
C PRO A 51 -5.04 -17.83 -18.74
N ASP A 52 -6.09 -18.61 -18.45
CA ASP A 52 -6.01 -19.81 -17.60
C ASP A 52 -5.56 -19.57 -16.15
N ARG A 53 -5.58 -18.31 -15.68
CA ARG A 53 -5.38 -17.95 -14.28
C ARG A 53 -6.68 -17.43 -13.65
N PRO A 54 -6.95 -17.74 -12.37
CA PRO A 54 -8.12 -17.25 -11.64
C PRO A 54 -8.08 -15.75 -11.29
N MET A 55 -6.92 -15.11 -11.39
CA MET A 55 -6.72 -13.71 -11.02
C MET A 55 -5.93 -12.98 -12.09
N ASP A 56 -6.37 -11.76 -12.42
CA ASP A 56 -5.64 -10.82 -13.25
C ASP A 56 -4.53 -10.13 -12.45
N LEU A 57 -3.53 -9.57 -13.14
CA LEU A 57 -2.46 -8.79 -12.52
C LEU A 57 -2.58 -7.32 -12.89
N GLN A 58 -2.35 -6.45 -11.93
CA GLN A 58 -2.06 -5.05 -12.19
C GLN A 58 -0.58 -4.79 -11.90
N PHE A 59 0.14 -4.30 -12.90
CA PHE A 59 1.50 -3.81 -12.74
C PHE A 59 1.46 -2.30 -12.56
N SER A 60 2.08 -1.82 -11.49
CA SER A 60 2.20 -0.41 -11.20
C SER A 60 3.68 -0.04 -11.18
N VAL A 61 4.05 0.95 -11.98
CA VAL A 61 5.41 1.50 -12.03
C VAL A 61 5.33 2.93 -11.52
N PHE A 62 6.16 3.22 -10.52
CA PHE A 62 6.22 4.51 -9.85
C PHE A 62 7.60 5.12 -10.08
N ASP A 63 7.65 6.29 -10.71
CA ASP A 63 8.84 7.11 -10.80
C ASP A 63 8.63 8.37 -9.96
N HIS A 64 8.97 8.24 -8.67
CA HIS A 64 8.68 9.24 -7.64
C HIS A 64 9.97 9.80 -7.04
N GLN A 65 9.95 11.09 -6.72
CA GLN A 65 10.98 11.74 -5.93
C GLN A 65 10.37 12.30 -4.63
N PRO A 66 11.11 12.24 -3.50
CA PRO A 66 10.65 12.83 -2.26
C PRO A 66 10.58 14.35 -2.37
N ILE A 67 9.57 14.93 -1.72
CA ILE A 67 9.39 16.39 -1.58
C ILE A 67 9.35 16.76 -0.11
N SER A 68 9.71 18.02 0.17
CA SER A 68 9.76 18.52 1.54
C SER A 68 8.35 18.88 2.02
N GLU A 69 8.05 18.62 3.28
CA GLU A 69 6.77 18.99 3.89
C GLU A 69 6.51 20.50 3.81
N GLU A 70 7.56 21.33 3.91
CA GLU A 70 7.47 22.80 3.85
C GLU A 70 6.94 23.31 2.51
N GLN A 71 6.99 22.48 1.47
CA GLN A 71 6.47 22.83 0.15
C GLN A 71 4.96 22.57 0.02
N LEU A 72 4.33 21.93 1.02
CA LEU A 72 2.92 21.56 1.04
C LEU A 72 2.23 21.97 2.36
N PRO A 73 2.15 23.28 2.66
CA PRO A 73 1.64 23.75 3.95
C PRO A 73 0.17 23.34 4.21
N ASP A 74 -0.67 23.32 3.16
CA ASP A 74 -2.09 22.96 3.29
C ASP A 74 -2.28 21.51 3.78
N LEU A 75 -1.44 20.60 3.28
CA LEU A 75 -1.47 19.18 3.64
C LEU A 75 -0.86 18.94 5.03
N LYS A 76 0.18 19.70 5.39
CA LYS A 76 0.78 19.66 6.73
C LYS A 76 -0.26 20.00 7.80
N ASP A 77 -1.00 21.09 7.61
CA ASP A 77 -2.04 21.53 8.56
C ASP A 77 -3.17 20.50 8.67
N TYR A 78 -3.58 19.91 7.55
CA TYR A 78 -4.58 18.85 7.53
C TYR A 78 -4.13 17.62 8.33
N LEU A 79 -2.90 17.14 8.08
CA LEU A 79 -2.36 15.96 8.76
C LEU A 79 -2.17 16.18 10.26
N MET A 80 -1.77 17.39 10.67
CA MET A 80 -1.70 17.77 12.08
C MET A 80 -3.08 17.66 12.75
N ARG A 81 -4.12 18.23 12.14
CA ARG A 81 -5.50 18.15 12.66
C ARG A 81 -6.04 16.72 12.66
N LEU A 82 -5.69 15.93 11.64
CA LEU A 82 -6.09 14.52 11.56
C LEU A 82 -5.50 13.70 12.71
N ARG A 83 -4.23 13.96 13.07
CA ARG A 83 -3.58 13.33 14.23
C ARG A 83 -4.22 13.74 15.54
N GLU A 84 -4.48 15.03 15.73
CA GLU A 84 -5.19 15.53 16.91
C GLU A 84 -6.56 14.87 17.06
N TYR A 85 -7.31 14.78 15.96
CA TYR A 85 -8.60 14.11 15.92
C TYR A 85 -8.51 12.63 16.34
N GLN A 86 -7.55 11.88 15.79
CA GLN A 86 -7.33 10.49 16.15
C GLN A 86 -6.98 10.32 17.63
N ILE A 87 -6.12 11.18 18.19
CA ILE A 87 -5.73 11.16 19.60
C ILE A 87 -6.95 11.43 20.50
N VAL A 88 -7.73 12.46 20.19
CA VAL A 88 -8.92 12.84 20.97
C VAL A 88 -10.00 11.75 20.91
N TYR A 89 -10.23 11.16 19.72
CA TYR A 89 -11.20 10.08 19.55
C TYR A 89 -10.80 8.82 20.32
N SER A 90 -9.50 8.50 20.35
CA SER A 90 -8.96 7.37 21.11
C SER A 90 -9.07 7.58 22.63
N ALA A 91 -8.91 8.81 23.10
CA ALA A 91 -8.91 9.16 24.52
C ALA A 91 -10.33 9.28 25.12
N THR A 92 -11.32 9.69 24.32
CA THR A 92 -12.70 9.90 24.78
C THR A 92 -13.73 9.44 23.73
N PRO A 93 -14.06 8.13 23.71
CA PRO A 93 -15.13 7.61 22.86
C PRO A 93 -16.46 8.27 23.24
N GLY A 94 -17.03 9.11 22.35
CA GLY A 94 -18.37 9.69 22.51
C GLY A 94 -18.44 11.13 23.06
N ALA A 95 -17.33 11.85 23.17
CA ALA A 95 -17.31 13.21 23.71
C ALA A 95 -17.25 14.32 22.63
N GLY A 96 -18.35 14.55 21.90
CA GLY A 96 -18.60 15.82 21.20
C GLY A 96 -19.10 15.72 19.77
N ASP A 97 -19.78 16.79 19.32
CA ASP A 97 -20.10 17.07 17.91
C ASP A 97 -18.79 17.22 17.12
N HIS A 98 -18.22 16.11 16.71
CA HIS A 98 -16.99 16.13 15.96
C HIS A 98 -17.33 16.18 14.47
N ASN A 99 -17.22 17.38 13.90
CA ASN A 99 -17.26 17.53 12.45
C ASN A 99 -16.16 16.65 11.81
N PRO A 100 -16.47 15.87 10.77
CA PRO A 100 -15.47 15.14 10.02
C PRO A 100 -14.40 16.09 9.48
N LEU A 101 -13.13 15.72 9.64
CA LEU A 101 -12.03 16.42 9.00
C LEU A 101 -11.96 16.02 7.53
N TYR A 102 -12.46 16.88 6.66
CA TYR A 102 -12.37 16.67 5.22
C TYR A 102 -10.97 17.04 4.71
N PRO A 103 -10.36 16.21 3.85
CA PRO A 103 -9.10 16.55 3.19
C PRO A 103 -9.29 17.79 2.31
N PRO A 104 -8.22 18.59 2.09
CA PRO A 104 -8.30 19.70 1.15
C PRO A 104 -8.54 19.16 -0.27
N ALA A 105 -9.64 19.59 -0.89
CA ALA A 105 -9.98 19.18 -2.25
C ALA A 105 -8.96 19.66 -3.30
N THR A 106 -8.25 20.75 -3.00
CA THR A 106 -7.17 21.29 -3.82
C THR A 106 -6.06 21.87 -2.96
N PHE A 107 -4.83 21.84 -3.46
CA PHE A 107 -3.69 22.51 -2.84
C PHE A 107 -2.71 22.98 -3.93
N ASP A 108 -1.90 23.99 -3.62
CA ASP A 108 -0.94 24.55 -4.57
C ASP A 108 0.48 24.02 -4.31
N PHE A 109 1.16 23.61 -5.39
CA PHE A 109 2.56 23.19 -5.35
C PHE A 109 3.29 23.68 -6.60
N ASN A 110 4.40 24.40 -6.42
CA ASN A 110 5.21 24.98 -7.50
C ASN A 110 4.38 25.77 -8.55
N GLY A 111 3.41 26.56 -8.08
CA GLY A 111 2.56 27.40 -8.93
C GLY A 111 1.52 26.63 -9.74
N ARG A 112 1.25 25.38 -9.38
CA ARG A 112 0.19 24.55 -9.96
C ARG A 112 -0.78 24.11 -8.88
N THR A 113 -2.06 24.15 -9.20
CA THR A 113 -3.12 23.61 -8.34
C THR A 113 -3.29 22.13 -8.63
N PHE A 114 -3.11 21.32 -7.60
CA PHE A 114 -3.39 19.89 -7.62
C PHE A 114 -4.78 19.66 -7.02
N HIS A 115 -5.49 18.69 -7.58
CA HIS A 115 -6.78 18.23 -7.08
C HIS A 115 -6.57 16.92 -6.32
N LEU A 116 -7.25 16.79 -5.18
CA LEU A 116 -7.34 15.51 -4.50
C LEU A 116 -8.06 14.53 -5.44
N HIS A 117 -7.38 13.45 -5.79
CA HIS A 117 -7.93 12.40 -6.64
C HIS A 117 -8.58 11.31 -5.78
N ASP A 118 -7.87 10.84 -4.76
CA ASP A 118 -8.28 9.74 -3.89
C ASP A 118 -7.91 10.02 -2.43
N ASN A 119 -8.73 9.52 -1.49
CA ASN A 119 -8.41 9.50 -0.07
C ASN A 119 -8.77 8.15 0.55
N TRP A 120 -7.76 7.43 1.01
CA TRP A 120 -7.90 6.05 1.47
C TRP A 120 -7.37 5.85 2.89
N SER A 121 -8.05 4.99 3.64
CA SER A 121 -7.52 4.38 4.87
C SER A 121 -7.04 2.97 4.56
N LEU A 122 -5.82 2.65 4.99
CA LEU A 122 -5.15 1.41 4.63
C LEU A 122 -4.75 0.61 5.88
N HIS A 123 -5.15 -0.66 5.91
CA HIS A 123 -4.65 -1.63 6.87
C HIS A 123 -3.81 -2.68 6.14
N ARG A 124 -2.53 -2.80 6.51
CA ARG A 124 -1.56 -3.66 5.84
C ARG A 124 -1.09 -4.78 6.77
N SER A 125 -1.09 -6.02 6.28
CA SER A 125 -0.34 -7.13 6.86
C SER A 125 0.72 -7.62 5.88
N VAL A 126 1.77 -8.25 6.42
CA VAL A 126 2.92 -8.73 5.62
C VAL A 126 3.06 -10.23 5.78
N ASP A 127 3.04 -10.92 4.65
CA ASP A 127 3.28 -12.36 4.52
C ASP A 127 4.52 -12.63 3.64
N PHE A 128 4.89 -13.90 3.51
CA PHE A 128 6.06 -14.31 2.72
C PHE A 128 5.74 -15.51 1.83
N VAL A 129 6.18 -15.44 0.57
CA VAL A 129 6.15 -16.57 -0.37
C VAL A 129 7.55 -17.13 -0.52
N ASN A 130 7.68 -18.46 -0.39
CA ASN A 130 8.94 -19.16 -0.61
C ASN A 130 9.13 -19.40 -2.11
N LEU A 131 10.23 -18.89 -2.66
CA LEU A 131 10.57 -19.11 -4.06
C LEU A 131 11.35 -20.43 -4.22
N PRO A 132 11.24 -21.09 -5.39
CA PRO A 132 12.01 -22.30 -5.66
C PRO A 132 13.49 -21.92 -5.71
N ALA A 133 14.33 -22.61 -4.93
CA ALA A 133 15.77 -22.40 -5.02
C ALA A 133 16.27 -22.95 -6.38
N PRO A 134 17.13 -22.20 -7.12
CA PRO A 134 17.69 -22.71 -8.37
C PRO A 134 18.61 -23.92 -8.16
N PHE A 135 19.18 -24.10 -6.96
CA PHE A 135 19.95 -25.28 -6.56
C PHE A 135 19.74 -25.56 -5.07
N PRO A 136 19.55 -26.82 -4.64
CA PRO A 136 19.48 -27.19 -3.24
C PRO A 136 20.92 -27.27 -2.68
N ASP A 137 21.55 -26.13 -2.42
CA ASP A 137 22.69 -26.14 -1.50
C ASP A 137 22.15 -26.27 -0.08
N GLU A 138 22.45 -27.41 0.54
CA GLU A 138 22.13 -27.73 1.94
C GLU A 138 22.65 -26.62 2.86
N GLY A 139 21.77 -25.67 3.21
CA GLY A 139 22.06 -24.62 4.20
C GLY A 139 21.77 -23.19 3.76
N SER A 140 21.45 -22.93 2.48
CA SER A 140 20.97 -21.60 2.07
C SER A 140 19.46 -21.46 2.34
N ALA A 141 19.05 -20.42 3.07
CA ALA A 141 17.64 -20.11 3.26
C ALA A 141 16.99 -19.85 1.90
N TYR A 142 15.85 -20.50 1.61
CA TYR A 142 15.10 -20.27 0.38
C TYR A 142 14.86 -18.77 0.17
N PRO A 143 15.03 -18.25 -1.06
CA PRO A 143 14.70 -16.87 -1.34
C PRO A 143 13.20 -16.65 -1.04
N ARG A 144 12.90 -15.65 -0.23
CA ARG A 144 11.53 -15.29 0.14
C ARG A 144 11.17 -13.94 -0.43
N MET A 145 9.95 -13.85 -0.96
CA MET A 145 9.37 -12.59 -1.41
C MET A 145 8.31 -12.13 -0.40
N ARG A 146 8.32 -10.83 -0.06
CA ARG A 146 7.28 -10.24 0.80
C ARG A 146 6.01 -10.05 0.00
N VAL A 147 4.89 -10.42 0.60
CA VAL A 147 3.54 -10.18 0.10
C VAL A 147 2.86 -9.23 1.06
N PHE A 148 2.28 -8.16 0.53
CA PHE A 148 1.51 -7.20 1.30
C PHE A 148 0.04 -7.45 1.06
N HIS A 149 -0.70 -7.75 2.13
CA HIS A 149 -2.15 -7.82 2.09
C HIS A 149 -2.70 -6.51 2.64
N GLU A 150 -3.43 -5.79 1.79
CA GLU A 150 -3.95 -4.47 2.11
C GLU A 150 -5.47 -4.49 2.09
N LYS A 151 -6.09 -4.01 3.17
CA LYS A 151 -7.49 -3.64 3.18
C LYS A 151 -7.57 -2.13 3.02
N ILE A 152 -8.19 -1.69 1.94
CA ILE A 152 -8.31 -0.29 1.55
C ILE A 152 -9.76 0.12 1.73
N LEU A 153 -9.98 1.17 2.51
CA LEU A 153 -11.27 1.82 2.67
C LEU A 153 -11.20 3.17 1.98
N ASP A 154 -11.98 3.34 0.92
CA ASP A 154 -12.22 4.63 0.31
C ASP A 154 -13.08 5.49 1.26
N LEU A 155 -12.51 6.61 1.70
CA LEU A 155 -13.15 7.50 2.66
C LEU A 155 -14.21 8.40 2.01
N GLU A 156 -14.21 8.53 0.69
CA GLU A 156 -15.21 9.30 -0.06
C GLU A 156 -16.41 8.43 -0.43
N ALA A 157 -16.17 7.22 -0.95
CA ALA A 157 -17.23 6.31 -1.37
C ALA A 157 -17.73 5.36 -0.26
N GLY A 158 -16.97 5.21 0.83
CA GLY A 158 -17.22 4.19 1.85
C GLY A 158 -17.01 2.76 1.35
N GLN A 159 -16.36 2.59 0.19
CA GLN A 159 -16.14 1.30 -0.44
C GLN A 159 -14.87 0.65 0.13
N GLN A 160 -14.99 -0.63 0.51
CA GLN A 160 -13.85 -1.42 0.96
C GLN A 160 -13.38 -2.37 -0.15
N SER A 161 -12.07 -2.43 -0.37
CA SER A 161 -11.40 -3.38 -1.27
C SER A 161 -10.24 -4.08 -0.58
N GLU A 162 -9.89 -5.27 -1.05
CA GLU A 162 -8.72 -6.02 -0.58
C GLU A 162 -7.74 -6.20 -1.74
N LEU A 163 -6.46 -5.90 -1.50
CA LEU A 163 -5.38 -6.03 -2.48
C LEU A 163 -4.28 -6.94 -1.94
N CYS A 164 -3.67 -7.70 -2.83
CA CYS A 164 -2.48 -8.48 -2.58
C CYS A 164 -1.36 -7.92 -3.48
N GLN A 165 -0.30 -7.40 -2.87
CA GLN A 165 0.76 -6.69 -3.58
C GLN A 165 2.11 -7.32 -3.33
N LEU A 166 2.91 -7.33 -4.39
CA LEU A 166 4.33 -7.63 -4.36
C LEU A 166 5.07 -6.33 -4.69
N LYS A 167 6.07 -5.96 -3.89
CA LYS A 167 6.89 -4.76 -4.16
C LYS A 167 8.31 -5.14 -4.53
N LEU A 168 8.81 -4.55 -5.59
CA LEU A 168 10.19 -4.72 -6.04
C LEU A 168 10.90 -3.36 -6.07
N ASP A 169 11.90 -3.18 -5.20
CA ASP A 169 12.68 -1.94 -5.13
C ASP A 169 14.00 -2.01 -5.95
N SER A 170 14.41 -3.21 -6.40
CA SER A 170 15.66 -3.45 -7.13
C SER A 170 15.41 -3.75 -8.61
N SER A 171 16.21 -3.16 -9.49
CA SER A 171 16.15 -3.36 -10.94
C SER A 171 17.09 -4.46 -11.45
N SER A 172 17.64 -5.33 -10.59
CA SER A 172 18.49 -6.42 -11.05
C SER A 172 17.67 -7.50 -11.76
N ASP A 173 18.24 -8.12 -12.79
CA ASP A 173 17.58 -9.22 -13.52
C ASP A 173 17.17 -10.37 -12.59
N SER A 174 17.98 -10.65 -11.56
CA SER A 174 17.70 -11.69 -10.57
C SER A 174 16.50 -11.36 -9.69
N SER A 175 16.36 -10.10 -9.25
CA SER A 175 15.23 -9.66 -8.45
C SER A 175 13.95 -9.58 -9.29
N TRP A 176 14.06 -9.18 -10.56
CA TRP A 176 12.95 -9.21 -11.51
C TRP A 176 12.43 -10.64 -11.76
N ARG A 177 13.31 -11.62 -11.99
CA ARG A 177 12.92 -13.03 -12.14
C ARG A 177 12.26 -13.58 -10.89
N SER A 178 12.79 -13.23 -9.72
CA SER A 178 12.23 -13.65 -8.43
C SER A 178 10.82 -13.07 -8.22
N PHE A 179 10.63 -11.80 -8.55
CA PHE A 179 9.34 -11.12 -8.52
C PHE A 179 8.32 -11.78 -9.45
N LEU A 180 8.67 -12.02 -10.72
CA LEU A 180 7.77 -12.69 -11.67
C LEU A 180 7.43 -14.13 -11.22
N THR A 181 8.39 -14.85 -10.64
CA THR A 181 8.15 -16.19 -10.09
C THR A 181 7.17 -16.14 -8.92
N ALA A 182 7.26 -15.12 -8.06
CA ALA A 182 6.30 -14.91 -6.97
C ALA A 182 4.89 -14.62 -7.51
N CYS A 183 4.78 -13.74 -8.52
CA CYS A 183 3.51 -13.44 -9.19
C CYS A 183 2.87 -14.71 -9.78
N ASP A 184 3.68 -15.55 -10.44
CA ASP A 184 3.21 -16.80 -11.03
C ASP A 184 2.64 -17.76 -9.97
N GLN A 185 3.31 -17.91 -8.82
CA GLN A 185 2.83 -18.74 -7.72
C GLN A 185 1.55 -18.22 -7.09
N LEU A 186 1.43 -16.91 -6.90
CA LEU A 186 0.25 -16.29 -6.27
C LEU A 186 -0.97 -16.33 -7.19
N THR A 187 -0.77 -16.21 -8.50
CA THR A 187 -1.85 -16.22 -9.49
C THR A 187 -2.20 -17.60 -10.00
N ALA A 188 -1.37 -18.62 -9.74
CA ALA A 188 -1.66 -19.97 -10.18
C ALA A 188 -3.00 -20.47 -9.61
N PRO A 189 -3.78 -21.23 -10.41
CA PRO A 189 -4.94 -21.91 -9.87
C PRO A 189 -4.48 -22.82 -8.73
N LEU A 190 -5.28 -22.90 -7.67
CA LEU A 190 -5.13 -23.84 -6.55
C LEU A 190 -5.33 -25.30 -7.01
N SER A 191 -4.84 -25.68 -8.18
CA SER A 191 -4.71 -27.06 -8.60
C SER A 191 -3.55 -27.69 -7.83
N GLN A 192 -3.89 -28.56 -6.85
CA GLN A 192 -3.03 -29.50 -6.11
C GLN A 192 -2.62 -29.19 -4.65
N ALA A 193 -3.53 -28.68 -3.80
CA ALA A 193 -3.36 -28.78 -2.33
C ALA A 193 -4.22 -29.89 -1.67
N ARG A 194 -5.07 -30.60 -2.44
CA ARG A 194 -6.06 -31.55 -1.87
C ARG A 194 -6.20 -32.91 -2.58
N SER A 195 -5.22 -33.32 -3.39
CA SER A 195 -5.22 -34.64 -4.05
C SER A 195 -4.18 -35.63 -3.51
N LYS A 196 -3.63 -35.36 -2.31
CA LYS A 196 -2.80 -36.33 -1.56
C LYS A 196 -3.41 -36.60 -0.17
N GLU A 197 -4.69 -36.91 -0.13
CA GLU A 197 -5.32 -37.63 0.99
C GLU A 197 -6.37 -38.57 0.40
N ILE A 198 -5.93 -39.66 -0.24
CA ILE A 198 -6.61 -40.97 -0.27
C ILE A 198 -5.51 -42.03 -0.26
#